data_AF-A0ABD3Q3E9-F1
#
_entry.id   AF-A0ABD3Q3E9-F1
#
_cell.length_a   1.000
_cell.length_b   1.000
_cell.length_c   1.000
_cell.angle_alpha   90.00
_cell.angle_beta   90.00
_cell.angle_gamma   90.00
#
_symmetry.space_group_name_H-M   'P 1'
#
loop_
_entity.id
_entity.type
_entity.pdbx_description
1 polymer ?
#
loop_
_entity_poly.entity_id
_entity_poly.type
_entity_poly.pdbx_seq_one_letter_code
_entity_poly.pdbx_strand_id
1 'polypeptide(L)'
;MISAIARSMLITDTKKKNDAGYEYLKDDLKWDERSTIVYPLVSFIAGYCAGMFGIGGGIVKGPLMLAMGVHPKVAAATSACMIIFTSFTATTTFAVYGLLIKDYAIVCMILGLLSTAFGQQIMSRLVKMTNRNSYIAFSIGVVVSLLAILMTLESVVRLKSDKEGK
;
A
#
# COMPACT_ATOMS: atom_id res chain seq x y z
N MET A 1 -18.04 18.27 7.24
CA MET A 1 -17.92 19.45 6.34
C MET A 1 -17.06 19.20 5.11
N ILE A 2 -15.85 18.63 5.23
CA ILE A 2 -14.90 18.46 4.10
C ILE A 2 -15.44 17.54 2.97
N SER A 3 -16.19 16.48 3.29
CA SER A 3 -16.74 15.53 2.31
C SER A 3 -17.81 16.13 1.37
N ALA A 4 -18.65 17.04 1.88
CA ALA A 4 -19.73 17.65 1.08
C ALA A 4 -19.19 18.63 0.03
N ILE A 5 -18.19 19.45 0.40
CA ILE A 5 -17.54 20.41 -0.48
C ILE A 5 -16.71 19.68 -1.57
N ALA A 6 -16.01 18.61 -1.19
CA ALA A 6 -15.26 17.78 -2.13
C ALA A 6 -16.20 17.11 -3.15
N ARG A 7 -17.38 16.62 -2.73
CA ARG A 7 -18.39 16.05 -3.63
C ARG A 7 -18.89 17.08 -4.65
N SER A 8 -19.21 18.30 -4.21
CA SER A 8 -19.70 19.34 -5.13
C SER A 8 -18.63 19.81 -6.12
N MET A 9 -17.36 19.91 -5.69
CA MET A 9 -16.26 20.25 -6.61
C MET A 9 -16.03 19.17 -7.67
N LEU A 10 -15.92 17.90 -7.25
CA LEU A 10 -15.65 16.78 -8.17
C LEU A 10 -16.72 16.62 -9.25
N ILE A 11 -18.00 16.80 -8.91
CA ILE A 11 -19.11 16.71 -9.87
C ILE A 11 -19.08 17.90 -10.85
N THR A 12 -18.75 19.09 -10.36
CA THR A 12 -18.68 20.31 -11.19
C THR A 12 -17.51 20.28 -12.16
N ASP A 13 -16.35 19.80 -11.72
CA ASP A 13 -15.16 19.64 -12.57
C ASP A 13 -15.35 18.53 -13.62
N THR A 14 -16.06 17.45 -13.28
CA THR A 14 -16.38 16.38 -14.25
C THR A 14 -17.34 16.88 -15.32
N LYS A 15 -18.35 17.69 -14.95
CA LYS A 15 -19.23 18.38 -15.92
C LYS A 15 -18.44 19.29 -16.86
N LYS A 16 -17.57 20.15 -16.32
CA LYS A 16 -16.71 21.03 -17.12
C LYS A 16 -15.80 20.27 -18.09
N LYS A 17 -15.23 19.14 -17.67
CA LYS A 17 -14.39 18.29 -18.54
C LYS A 17 -15.20 17.58 -19.62
N ASN A 18 -16.44 17.18 -19.32
CA ASN A 18 -17.35 16.59 -20.29
C ASN A 18 -17.82 17.64 -21.34
N ASP A 19 -18.15 18.86 -20.89
CA ASP A 19 -18.53 19.98 -21.76
C ASP A 19 -17.36 20.46 -22.64
N ALA A 20 -16.12 20.29 -22.18
CA ALA A 20 -14.91 20.59 -22.95
C ALA A 20 -14.51 19.49 -23.95
N GLY A 21 -15.29 18.41 -24.09
CA GLY A 21 -15.04 17.34 -25.05
C GLY A 21 -13.78 16.52 -24.77
N TYR A 22 -13.35 16.45 -23.50
CA TYR A 22 -12.12 15.75 -23.14
C TYR A 22 -12.28 14.24 -23.33
N GLU A 23 -11.46 13.64 -24.20
CA GLU A 23 -11.46 12.20 -24.44
C GLU A 23 -10.78 11.50 -23.25
N TYR A 24 -11.58 10.84 -22.42
CA TYR A 24 -11.08 10.11 -21.26
C TYR A 24 -10.22 8.92 -21.71
N LEU A 25 -8.98 8.86 -21.25
CA LEU A 25 -8.12 7.68 -21.45
C LEU A 25 -8.69 6.49 -20.66
N LYS A 26 -8.39 5.27 -21.12
CA LYS A 26 -8.92 4.02 -20.53
C LYS A 26 -8.60 3.84 -19.02
N ASP A 27 -7.60 4.54 -18.49
CA ASP A 27 -7.17 4.50 -17.10
C ASP A 27 -7.66 5.71 -16.26
N ASP A 28 -8.47 6.62 -16.83
CA ASP A 28 -8.95 7.81 -16.11
C ASP A 28 -10.17 7.51 -15.21
N LEU A 29 -10.06 7.92 -13.95
CA LEU A 29 -11.13 7.80 -12.96
C LEU A 29 -12.29 8.76 -13.32
N LYS A 30 -13.43 8.21 -13.73
CA LYS A 30 -14.68 8.98 -13.91
C LYS A 30 -15.39 9.15 -12.56
N TRP A 31 -15.43 10.39 -12.09
CA TRP A 31 -16.12 10.77 -10.86
C TRP A 31 -17.62 10.98 -11.12
N ASP A 32 -18.36 9.88 -11.11
CA ASP A 32 -19.83 9.86 -11.19
C ASP A 32 -20.48 10.00 -9.79
N GLU A 33 -21.75 10.41 -9.71
CA GLU A 33 -22.45 10.69 -8.44
C GLU A 33 -22.42 9.51 -7.45
N ARG A 34 -22.44 8.27 -7.95
CA ARG A 34 -22.32 7.06 -7.12
C ARG A 34 -20.86 6.77 -6.75
N SER A 35 -19.96 6.92 -7.72
CA SER A 35 -18.51 6.69 -7.58
C SER A 35 -17.87 7.59 -6.52
N THR A 36 -18.31 8.85 -6.41
CA THR A 36 -17.82 9.80 -5.39
C THR A 36 -18.13 9.37 -3.96
N ILE A 37 -19.11 8.48 -3.75
CA ILE A 37 -19.47 7.98 -2.41
C ILE A 37 -18.84 6.60 -2.17
N VAL A 38 -18.89 5.72 -3.17
CA VAL A 38 -18.41 4.34 -3.05
C VAL A 38 -16.89 4.28 -2.87
N TYR A 39 -16.11 5.03 -3.66
CA TYR A 39 -14.64 4.99 -3.55
C TYR A 39 -14.11 5.44 -2.18
N PRO A 40 -14.55 6.57 -1.60
CA PRO A 40 -14.10 6.96 -0.27
C PRO A 40 -14.59 6.04 0.84
N LEU A 41 -15.81 5.49 0.76
CA LEU A 41 -16.29 4.50 1.74
C LEU A 41 -15.46 3.22 1.71
N VAL A 42 -15.20 2.67 0.52
CA VAL A 42 -14.36 1.49 0.35
C VAL A 42 -12.93 1.78 0.83
N SER A 43 -12.39 2.97 0.52
CA SER A 43 -11.07 3.39 0.98
C SER A 43 -11.00 3.56 2.50
N PHE A 44 -12.08 4.05 3.13
CA PHE A 44 -12.18 4.20 4.58
C PHE A 44 -12.24 2.85 5.28
N ILE A 45 -13.08 1.93 4.80
CA ILE A 45 -13.19 0.56 5.33
C ILE A 45 -11.87 -0.18 5.12
N ALA A 46 -11.28 -0.09 3.92
CA ALA A 46 -9.99 -0.69 3.64
C ALA A 46 -8.87 -0.10 4.51
N GLY A 47 -8.89 1.22 4.77
CA GLY A 47 -7.97 1.90 5.67
C GLY A 47 -8.15 1.46 7.13
N TYR A 48 -9.40 1.31 7.58
CA TYR A 48 -9.75 0.85 8.90
C TYR A 48 -9.28 -0.59 9.13
N CYS A 49 -9.58 -1.51 8.21
CA CYS A 49 -9.07 -2.88 8.24
C CYS A 49 -7.54 -2.92 8.19
N ALA A 50 -6.91 -2.14 7.30
CA ALA A 50 -5.44 -2.08 7.20
C ALA A 50 -4.79 -1.55 8.50
N GLY A 51 -5.44 -0.63 9.20
CA GLY A 51 -5.02 -0.14 10.52
C GLY A 51 -5.18 -1.20 11.60
N MET A 52 -6.31 -1.93 11.62
CA MET A 52 -6.56 -3.02 12.57
C MET A 52 -5.55 -4.16 12.44
N PHE A 53 -5.16 -4.53 11.22
CA PHE A 53 -4.16 -5.58 11.01
C PHE A 53 -2.74 -5.15 11.39
N GLY A 54 -2.48 -3.86 11.62
CA GLY A 54 -1.16 -3.37 12.08
C GLY A 54 0.00 -3.56 11.08
N ILE A 55 -0.25 -4.20 9.93
CA ILE A 55 0.75 -4.57 8.92
C ILE A 55 1.31 -3.33 8.18
N GLY A 56 0.63 -2.18 8.26
CA GLY A 56 0.88 -1.04 7.39
C GLY A 56 0.44 -1.41 5.97
N GLY A 57 -0.58 -0.76 5.44
CA GLY A 57 -1.35 -1.26 4.28
C GLY A 57 -0.61 -1.54 2.96
N GLY A 58 0.72 -1.54 2.89
CA GLY A 58 1.51 -1.83 1.68
C GLY A 58 1.25 -3.21 1.05
N ILE A 59 1.08 -4.27 1.85
CA ILE A 59 0.80 -5.63 1.34
C ILE A 59 -0.56 -5.69 0.64
N VAL A 60 -1.55 -4.91 1.11
CA VAL A 60 -2.92 -4.89 0.56
C VAL A 60 -3.08 -3.83 -0.54
N LYS A 61 -2.41 -2.68 -0.41
CA LYS A 61 -2.52 -1.55 -1.37
C LYS A 61 -1.91 -1.87 -2.73
N GLY A 62 -0.82 -2.65 -2.77
CA GLY A 62 -0.18 -3.06 -4.03
C GLY A 62 -1.16 -3.78 -4.97
N PRO A 63 -1.75 -4.91 -4.55
CA PRO A 63 -2.76 -5.63 -5.32
C PRO A 63 -4.02 -4.81 -5.58
N LEU A 64 -4.50 -4.03 -4.61
CA LEU A 64 -5.72 -3.24 -4.75
C LEU A 64 -5.58 -2.15 -5.83
N MET A 65 -4.46 -1.43 -5.88
CA MET A 65 -4.23 -0.41 -6.91
C MET A 65 -4.07 -1.03 -8.31
N LEU A 66 -3.46 -2.21 -8.40
CA LEU A 66 -3.40 -2.97 -9.65
C LEU A 66 -4.78 -3.46 -10.10
N ALA A 67 -5.61 -3.93 -9.17
CA ALA A 67 -6.99 -4.34 -9.45
C ALA A 67 -7.88 -3.15 -9.88
N MET A 68 -7.55 -1.94 -9.43
CA MET A 68 -8.20 -0.69 -9.88
C MET A 68 -7.64 -0.14 -11.21
N GLY A 69 -6.69 -0.82 -11.86
CA GLY A 69 -6.11 -0.39 -13.14
C GLY A 69 -5.10 0.75 -13.04
N VAL A 70 -4.66 1.13 -11.83
CA VAL A 70 -3.73 2.26 -11.66
C VAL A 70 -2.34 1.90 -12.18
N HIS A 71 -1.73 2.83 -12.91
CA HIS A 71 -0.38 2.67 -13.43
C HIS A 71 0.61 2.31 -12.28
N PRO A 72 1.34 1.17 -12.36
CA PRO A 72 2.16 0.65 -11.26
C PRO A 72 3.22 1.63 -10.77
N LYS A 73 3.74 2.47 -11.67
CA LYS A 73 4.67 3.56 -11.33
C LYS A 73 4.09 4.58 -10.34
N VAL A 74 2.81 4.94 -10.48
CA VAL A 74 2.12 5.87 -9.58
C VAL A 74 1.79 5.17 -8.27
N ALA A 75 1.32 3.92 -8.34
CA ALA A 75 1.03 3.11 -7.16
C ALA A 75 2.26 2.91 -6.25
N ALA A 76 3.43 2.69 -6.83
CA ALA A 76 4.68 2.56 -6.08
C ALA A 76 5.07 3.87 -5.37
N ALA A 77 4.96 5.01 -6.04
CA ALA A 77 5.27 6.32 -5.44
C ALA A 77 4.33 6.65 -4.28
N THR A 78 3.02 6.42 -4.45
CA THR A 78 2.02 6.61 -3.39
C THR A 78 2.28 5.69 -2.20
N SER A 79 2.61 4.42 -2.46
CA SER A 79 2.91 3.45 -1.41
C SER A 79 4.15 3.83 -0.60
N ALA A 80 5.22 4.30 -1.26
CA ALA A 80 6.42 4.77 -0.57
C ALA A 80 6.13 5.97 0.35
N CYS A 81 5.34 6.94 -0.10
CA CYS A 81 4.92 8.07 0.71
C CYS A 81 4.13 7.63 1.96
N MET A 82 3.20 6.69 1.79
CA MET A 82 2.42 6.15 2.91
C MET A 82 3.28 5.35 3.91
N ILE A 83 4.28 4.60 3.43
CA ILE A 83 5.19 3.84 4.29
C ILE A 83 5.98 4.78 5.18
N ILE A 84 6.51 5.90 4.67
CA ILE A 84 7.24 6.89 5.47
C ILE A 84 6.37 7.40 6.62
N PHE A 85 5.12 7.77 6.33
CA PHE A 85 4.19 8.25 7.36
C PHE A 85 3.89 7.17 8.40
N THR A 86 3.63 5.94 7.94
CA THR A 86 3.32 4.81 8.84
C THR A 86 4.51 4.45 9.72
N SER A 87 5.73 4.42 9.18
CA SER A 87 6.96 4.16 9.94
C SER A 87 7.24 5.25 10.97
N PHE A 88 6.96 6.51 10.64
CA PHE A 88 7.06 7.61 11.59
C PHE A 88 6.10 7.40 12.75
N THR A 89 4.81 7.15 12.46
CA THR A 89 3.81 6.86 13.50
C THR A 89 4.21 5.67 14.37
N ALA A 90 4.63 4.55 13.76
CA ALA A 90 5.06 3.36 14.49
C ALA A 90 6.24 3.67 15.42
N THR A 91 7.26 4.37 14.92
CA THR A 91 8.44 4.77 15.71
C THR A 91 8.03 5.64 16.89
N THR A 92 7.17 6.65 16.66
CA THR A 92 6.67 7.51 17.74
C THR A 92 5.86 6.72 18.77
N THR A 93 5.00 5.80 18.33
CA THR A 93 4.23 4.93 19.25
C THR A 93 5.17 4.09 20.10
N PHE A 94 6.10 3.35 19.51
CA PHE A 94 7.06 2.54 20.28
C PHE A 94 7.92 3.39 21.23
N ALA A 95 8.23 4.63 20.87
CA ALA A 95 8.98 5.55 21.72
C ALA A 95 8.16 5.99 22.95
N VAL A 96 6.87 6.28 22.77
CA VAL A 96 5.96 6.68 23.85
C VAL A 96 5.72 5.53 24.84
N TYR A 97 5.58 4.30 24.35
CA TYR A 97 5.36 3.12 25.20
C TYR A 97 6.62 2.65 25.94
N GLY A 98 7.79 3.26 25.70
CA GLY A 98 9.04 2.90 26.39
C GLY A 98 9.60 1.51 26.10
N LEU A 99 8.99 0.77 25.16
CA LEU A 99 9.38 -0.59 24.74
C LEU A 99 10.55 -0.59 23.72
N LEU A 100 11.10 0.59 23.42
CA LEU A 100 12.10 0.78 22.39
C LEU A 100 13.51 0.46 22.94
N ILE A 101 13.95 -0.79 22.76
CA ILE A 101 15.33 -1.19 23.06
C ILE A 101 16.23 -0.58 21.98
N LYS A 102 16.92 0.51 22.33
CA LYS A 102 17.69 1.34 21.39
C LYS A 102 18.74 0.54 20.60
N ASP A 103 19.39 -0.43 21.24
CA ASP A 103 20.42 -1.25 20.60
C ASP A 103 19.85 -2.11 19.47
N TYR A 104 18.71 -2.77 19.70
CA TYR A 104 18.04 -3.57 18.66
C TYR A 104 17.44 -2.70 17.55
N ALA A 105 16.95 -1.51 17.90
CA ALA A 105 16.36 -0.58 16.95
C ALA A 105 17.37 -0.12 15.89
N ILE A 106 18.60 0.21 16.31
CA ILE A 106 19.66 0.65 15.40
C ILE A 106 20.08 -0.49 14.47
N VAL A 107 20.24 -1.70 15.01
CA VAL A 107 20.60 -2.89 14.20
C VAL A 107 19.53 -3.20 13.17
N CYS A 108 18.24 -3.19 13.56
CA CYS A 108 17.14 -3.39 12.63
C CYS A 108 17.03 -2.26 11.59
N MET A 109 17.32 -1.02 11.98
CA MET A 109 17.32 0.13 11.07
C MET A 109 18.38 -0.04 9.98
N ILE A 110 19.62 -0.41 10.34
CA ILE A 110 20.72 -0.59 9.39
C ILE A 110 20.42 -1.77 8.46
N LEU A 111 20.02 -2.92 9.01
CA LEU A 111 19.67 -4.10 8.22
C LEU A 111 18.50 -3.83 7.27
N GLY A 112 17.46 -3.16 7.75
CA GLY A 112 16.29 -2.80 6.95
C GLY A 112 16.63 -1.82 5.84
N LEU A 113 17.47 -0.82 6.12
CA LEU A 113 17.89 0.18 5.14
C LEU A 113 18.78 -0.44 4.05
N LEU A 114 19.72 -1.32 4.43
CA LEU A 114 20.53 -2.08 3.48
C LEU A 114 19.68 -3.01 2.61
N SER A 115 18.78 -3.79 3.21
CA SER A 115 17.88 -4.70 2.49
C SER A 115 16.97 -3.96 1.52
N THR A 116 16.36 -2.85 1.97
CA THR A 116 15.47 -2.03 1.14
C THR A 116 16.23 -1.35 0.01
N ALA A 117 17.41 -0.79 0.28
CA ALA A 117 18.24 -0.17 -0.76
C ALA A 117 18.64 -1.19 -1.83
N PHE A 118 19.04 -2.39 -1.43
CA PHE A 118 19.41 -3.47 -2.36
C PHE A 118 18.20 -3.93 -3.19
N GLY A 119 17.05 -4.16 -2.54
CA GLY A 119 15.81 -4.54 -3.22
C GLY A 119 15.31 -3.48 -4.18
N GLN A 120 15.38 -2.20 -3.80
CA GLN A 120 14.96 -1.08 -4.65
C GLN A 120 15.89 -0.89 -5.86
N GLN A 121 17.20 -1.09 -5.70
CA GLN A 121 18.13 -1.05 -6.84
C GLN A 121 17.85 -2.17 -7.84
N ILE A 122 17.60 -3.39 -7.36
CA ILE A 122 17.23 -4.53 -8.22
C ILE A 122 15.93 -4.22 -8.95
N MET A 123 14.90 -3.74 -8.25
CA MET A 123 13.63 -3.41 -8.89
C MET A 123 13.74 -2.27 -9.88
N SER A 124 14.50 -1.22 -9.59
CA SER A 124 14.71 -0.10 -10.52
C SER A 124 15.43 -0.55 -11.80
N ARG A 125 16.40 -1.47 -11.70
CA ARG A 125 17.03 -2.10 -12.87
C ARG A 125 16.04 -2.96 -13.65
N LEU A 126 15.27 -3.79 -12.97
CA LEU A 126 14.28 -4.68 -13.60
C LEU A 126 13.22 -3.88 -14.36
N VAL A 127 12.71 -2.79 -13.78
CA VAL A 127 11.73 -1.90 -14.41
C VAL A 127 12.32 -1.21 -15.65
N LYS A 128 13.57 -0.73 -15.59
CA LYS A 128 14.23 -0.07 -16.73
C LYS A 128 14.47 -1.00 -17.92
N MET A 129 14.80 -2.27 -17.68
CA MET A 129 15.04 -3.22 -18.76
C MET A 129 13.75 -3.71 -19.45
N THR A 130 12.61 -3.67 -18.77
CA THR A 130 11.47 -4.50 -19.19
C THR A 130 10.38 -3.77 -19.98
N ASN A 131 10.30 -2.43 -19.95
CA ASN A 131 9.40 -1.55 -20.73
C ASN A 131 7.89 -1.95 -20.83
N ARG A 132 7.41 -2.98 -20.10
CA ARG A 132 6.02 -3.45 -20.08
C ARG A 132 5.47 -3.51 -18.65
N ASN A 133 4.38 -2.79 -18.41
CA ASN A 133 3.72 -2.66 -17.08
C ASN A 133 3.21 -3.98 -16.47
N SER A 134 2.93 -5.00 -17.29
CA SER A 134 2.28 -6.25 -16.86
C SER A 134 3.12 -7.05 -15.85
N TYR A 135 4.45 -7.00 -15.95
CA TYR A 135 5.33 -7.77 -15.06
C TYR A 135 5.52 -7.15 -13.67
N ILE A 136 5.23 -5.86 -13.50
CA ILE A 136 5.24 -5.20 -12.18
C ILE A 136 4.06 -5.70 -11.34
N ALA A 137 2.91 -5.93 -11.97
CA ALA A 137 1.77 -6.52 -11.32
C ALA A 137 2.07 -7.96 -10.88
N PHE A 138 2.74 -8.72 -11.75
CA PHE A 138 3.16 -10.09 -11.46
C PHE A 138 4.17 -10.16 -10.31
N SER A 139 5.18 -9.27 -10.26
CA SER A 139 6.17 -9.26 -9.19
C SER A 139 5.55 -8.93 -7.82
N ILE A 140 4.63 -7.96 -7.77
CA ILE A 140 3.86 -7.65 -6.55
C ILE A 140 3.03 -8.87 -6.14
N GLY A 141 2.36 -9.53 -7.09
CA GLY A 141 1.60 -10.76 -6.85
C GLY A 141 2.46 -11.86 -6.22
N VAL A 142 3.61 -12.15 -6.83
CA VAL A 142 4.56 -13.16 -6.33
C VAL A 142 5.03 -12.84 -4.92
N VAL A 143 5.43 -11.60 -4.65
CA VAL A 143 5.88 -11.16 -3.32
C VAL A 143 4.77 -11.34 -2.29
N VAL A 144 3.54 -10.92 -2.59
CA VAL A 144 2.39 -11.06 -1.67
C VAL A 144 2.08 -12.54 -1.40
N SER A 145 2.07 -13.39 -2.43
CA SER A 145 1.85 -14.83 -2.24
C SER A 145 2.94 -15.49 -1.41
N LEU A 146 4.21 -15.11 -1.60
CA LEU A 146 5.32 -15.65 -0.83
C LEU A 146 5.23 -15.22 0.65
N LEU A 147 4.88 -13.96 0.91
CA LEU A 147 4.63 -13.46 2.27
C LEU A 147 3.47 -14.21 2.94
N ALA A 148 2.37 -14.46 2.22
CA ALA A 148 1.22 -15.21 2.74
C ALA A 148 1.60 -16.65 3.12
N ILE A 149 2.41 -17.32 2.30
CA ILE A 149 2.90 -18.67 2.58
C ILE A 149 3.79 -18.67 3.83
N LEU A 150 4.76 -17.75 3.92
CA LEU A 150 5.66 -17.65 5.07
C LEU A 150 4.90 -17.41 6.39
N MET A 151 3.93 -16.50 6.39
CA MET A 151 3.09 -16.22 7.56
C MET A 151 2.26 -17.44 7.98
N THR A 152 1.77 -18.21 7.00
CA THR A 152 1.02 -19.44 7.26
C THR A 152 1.92 -20.51 7.88
N LEU A 153 3.14 -20.67 7.38
CA LEU A 153 4.11 -21.62 7.93
C LEU A 153 4.52 -21.28 9.37
N GLU A 154 4.83 -20.01 9.66
CA GLU A 154 5.12 -19.60 11.04
C GLU A 154 3.95 -19.85 11.98
N SER A 155 2.72 -19.59 11.53
CA SER A 155 1.51 -19.85 12.32
C SER A 155 1.38 -21.33 12.69
N VAL A 156 1.68 -22.25 11.76
CA VAL A 156 1.64 -23.71 12.02
C VAL A 156 2.77 -24.15 12.93
N VAL A 157 3.99 -23.62 12.74
CA VAL A 157 5.16 -23.94 13.57
C VAL A 157 4.94 -23.46 15.01
N ARG A 158 4.36 -22.27 15.21
CA ARG A 158 4.06 -21.72 16.53
C ARG A 158 3.03 -22.55 17.29
N LEU A 159 2.00 -23.05 16.60
CA LEU A 159 1.00 -23.97 17.16
C LEU A 159 1.62 -25.32 17.59
N LYS A 160 2.66 -25.78 16.91
CA LYS A 160 3.36 -27.01 17.25
C LYS A 160 4.31 -26.82 18.45
N SER A 161 4.99 -25.67 18.51
CA SER A 161 5.89 -25.32 19.61
C SER A 161 5.15 -25.07 20.94
N ASP A 162 3.92 -24.53 20.91
CA ASP A 162 3.08 -24.37 22.11
C ASP A 162 2.63 -25.71 22.72
N LYS A 163 2.55 -26.77 21.89
CA LYS A 163 2.24 -28.13 22.35
C LYS A 163 3.43 -28.89 22.94
N GLU A 164 4.66 -28.52 22.64
CA GLU A 164 5.87 -29.16 23.17
C GLU A 164 6.42 -28.47 24.45
N GLY A 165 5.84 -27.32 24.83
CA GLY A 165 6.22 -26.55 26.03
C GLY A 165 5.34 -26.78 27.28
N LYS A 166 4.44 -27.77 27.26
CA LYS A 166 3.67 -28.26 28.43
C LYS A 166 4.03 -29.70 28.70
#